data_AF-A0A7U3UT45-F1
#
_entry.id   AF-A0A7U3UT45-F1
#
_cell.length_a   1.000
_cell.length_b   1.000
_cell.length_c   1.000
_cell.angle_alpha   90.00
_cell.angle_beta   90.00
_cell.angle_gamma   90.00
#
_symmetry.space_group_name_H-M   'P 1'
#
loop_
_entity.id
_entity.type
_entity.pdbx_description
1 polymer ?
#
loop_
_entity_poly.entity_id
_entity_poly.type
_entity_poly.pdbx_seq_one_letter_code
_entity_poly.pdbx_strand_id
1 'polypeptide(L)'
;MQPDVSGAYEHATERLAGPDAGVRLAALRELAALAEQRPARRAAVADALCRHLRGPDAPAAAAAAEVLAALARWHPPVPDAGTGTGDGAEDDAVCGPGCADCLDVDLSGAVLADVDFGGCRFGEAGFADVHFRGRCSFEGARFARDALFPRAVFARDARFAGAWFGGAAVFGRSRFRAGADFSGARFQDIAWFGRGEETLPEDEEVWEQVEGWRPVPWDEPGADDPRWPLAVLDCDYQGWEEGGDGAWCDGPVSFAGARFAAAAWFWKARFGGTADFRRAVFGGRVHLVQPAADLAGAVVAATAGAEERDWPLGWTEAPAGAGPENGEPVPAGAGDGNRACLVTDGSVAPYRRQLAHPDAGVRLAGVRALGELGDARAASRQPAADALCAYLRSPLPRAADTGPVSLDDGERAVRHAAQRLLADRTRPGTGGTYWEDLRLHLSGAVLTDLDLSGCRLAYGDFTGTQFHGTTTFADASFGTGPYAAGADFCLPGSTCGRARFHGRADFTGAALGRAWGLEHCLAPSGQAPTAGPDPDPDSAPRSS
;
A
#
# COMPACT_ATOMS: atom_id res chain seq x y z
N MET A 1 -43.21 35.39 2.51
CA MET A 1 -42.05 35.52 3.42
C MET A 1 -41.37 34.17 3.42
N GLN A 2 -40.40 33.95 2.52
CA GLN A 2 -39.64 32.70 2.54
C GLN A 2 -38.81 32.72 3.84
N PRO A 3 -38.89 31.70 4.69
CA PRO A 3 -38.07 31.64 5.89
C PRO A 3 -36.59 31.72 5.49
N ASP A 4 -35.80 32.39 6.31
CA ASP A 4 -34.38 32.62 6.08
C ASP A 4 -33.67 31.29 5.82
N VAL A 5 -33.21 31.12 4.57
CA VAL A 5 -32.65 29.88 4.05
C VAL A 5 -31.30 29.56 4.70
N SER A 6 -30.60 30.57 5.25
CA SER A 6 -29.41 30.35 6.08
C SER A 6 -29.81 29.69 7.40
N GLY A 7 -30.87 30.18 8.03
CA GLY A 7 -31.41 29.64 9.27
C GLY A 7 -31.89 28.19 9.14
N ALA A 8 -32.42 27.77 7.99
CA ALA A 8 -32.84 26.38 7.77
C ALA A 8 -31.65 25.40 7.73
N TYR A 9 -30.56 25.79 7.06
CA TYR A 9 -29.32 25.00 7.03
C TYR A 9 -28.67 24.95 8.42
N GLU A 10 -28.47 26.11 9.07
CA GLU A 10 -27.89 26.22 10.40
C GLU A 10 -28.68 25.38 11.42
N HIS A 11 -30.01 25.51 11.42
CA HIS A 11 -30.89 24.75 12.30
C HIS A 11 -30.81 23.24 12.07
N ALA A 12 -30.71 22.78 10.82
CA ALA A 12 -30.56 21.36 10.51
C ALA A 12 -29.19 20.85 10.97
N THR A 13 -28.11 21.62 10.78
CA THR A 13 -26.76 21.24 11.27
C THR A 13 -26.67 21.17 12.80
N GLU A 14 -27.31 22.09 13.52
CA GLU A 14 -27.39 22.04 14.99
C GLU A 14 -28.12 20.79 15.48
N ARG A 15 -29.23 20.44 14.82
CA ARG A 15 -30.01 19.24 15.14
C ARG A 15 -29.27 17.94 14.84
N LEU A 16 -28.39 17.94 13.83
CA LEU A 16 -27.52 16.80 13.54
C LEU A 16 -26.52 16.53 14.67
N ALA A 17 -26.02 17.58 15.33
CA ALA A 17 -25.17 17.49 16.52
C ALA A 17 -25.93 17.15 17.82
N GLY A 18 -27.27 17.12 17.77
CA GLY A 18 -28.12 16.88 18.92
C GLY A 18 -28.10 15.43 19.43
N PRO A 19 -28.50 15.18 20.69
CA PRO A 19 -28.42 13.85 21.32
C PRO A 19 -29.51 12.87 20.88
N ASP A 20 -30.62 13.34 20.31
CA ASP A 20 -31.76 12.49 19.91
C ASP A 20 -31.61 11.89 18.50
N ALA A 21 -31.77 10.56 18.41
CA ALA A 21 -31.58 9.82 17.16
C ALA A 21 -32.65 10.13 16.09
N GLY A 22 -33.90 10.33 16.50
CA GLY A 22 -34.99 10.68 15.58
C GLY A 22 -34.80 12.09 15.01
N VAL A 23 -34.36 13.03 15.86
CA VAL A 23 -34.04 14.41 15.48
C VAL A 23 -32.89 14.46 14.48
N ARG A 24 -31.83 13.68 14.69
CA ARG A 24 -30.70 13.57 13.75
C ARG A 24 -31.12 13.03 12.40
N LEU A 25 -31.91 11.96 12.37
CA LEU A 25 -32.38 11.38 11.11
C LEU A 25 -33.30 12.34 10.34
N ALA A 26 -34.15 13.10 11.05
CA ALA A 26 -34.94 14.16 10.45
C ALA A 26 -34.06 15.29 9.89
N ALA A 27 -33.04 15.71 10.64
CA ALA A 27 -32.08 16.72 10.18
C ALA A 27 -31.31 16.28 8.92
N LEU A 28 -30.89 15.00 8.83
CA LEU A 28 -30.26 14.44 7.63
C LEU A 28 -31.16 14.51 6.40
N ARG A 29 -32.46 14.20 6.55
CA ARG A 29 -33.46 14.32 5.47
C ARG A 29 -33.68 15.77 5.05
N GLU A 30 -33.70 16.69 6.01
CA GLU A 30 -33.81 18.13 5.75
C GLU A 30 -32.58 18.65 4.98
N LEU A 31 -31.37 18.26 5.39
CA LEU A 31 -30.13 18.58 4.68
C LEU A 31 -30.11 18.02 3.25
N ALA A 32 -30.53 16.77 3.07
CA ALA A 32 -30.66 16.15 1.74
C ALA A 32 -31.62 16.95 0.84
N ALA A 33 -32.82 17.26 1.35
CA ALA A 33 -33.82 18.03 0.60
C ALA A 33 -33.35 19.46 0.29
N LEU A 34 -32.60 20.10 1.19
CA LEU A 34 -32.00 21.41 0.95
C LEU A 34 -30.99 21.38 -0.19
N ALA A 35 -30.14 20.36 -0.25
CA ALA A 35 -29.16 20.20 -1.32
C ALA A 35 -29.81 19.88 -2.67
N GLU A 36 -30.87 19.06 -2.69
CA GLU A 36 -31.65 18.78 -3.91
C GLU A 36 -32.35 20.03 -4.46
N GLN A 37 -32.94 20.85 -3.59
CA GLN A 37 -33.64 22.07 -3.99
C GLN A 37 -32.68 23.19 -4.40
N ARG A 38 -31.44 23.17 -3.89
CA ARG A 38 -30.45 24.22 -4.08
C ARG A 38 -29.07 23.61 -4.36
N PRO A 39 -28.73 23.32 -5.64
CA PRO A 39 -27.43 22.76 -6.00
C PRO A 39 -26.23 23.54 -5.47
N ALA A 40 -26.34 24.88 -5.36
CA ALA A 40 -25.30 25.74 -4.79
C ALA A 40 -24.97 25.48 -3.31
N ARG A 41 -25.81 24.74 -2.58
CA ARG A 41 -25.58 24.35 -1.17
C ARG A 41 -25.07 22.91 -1.02
N ARG A 42 -24.97 22.15 -2.11
CA ARG A 42 -24.53 20.76 -2.10
C ARG A 42 -23.16 20.58 -1.43
N ALA A 43 -22.19 21.44 -1.76
CA ALA A 43 -20.87 21.43 -1.12
C ALA A 43 -20.95 21.71 0.39
N ALA A 44 -21.67 22.76 0.81
CA ALA A 44 -21.83 23.09 2.22
C ALA A 44 -22.50 21.97 3.03
N VAL A 45 -23.51 21.30 2.46
CA VAL A 45 -24.15 20.14 3.09
C VAL A 45 -23.17 18.96 3.17
N ALA A 46 -22.39 18.70 2.11
CA ALA A 46 -21.36 17.67 2.14
C ALA A 46 -20.31 17.94 3.22
N ASP A 47 -19.81 19.17 3.34
CA ASP A 47 -18.85 19.56 4.38
C ASP A 47 -19.41 19.34 5.79
N ALA A 48 -20.69 19.63 6.01
CA ALA A 48 -21.36 19.38 7.28
C ALA A 48 -21.46 17.88 7.58
N LEU A 49 -21.79 17.05 6.59
CA LEU A 49 -21.83 15.59 6.72
C LEU A 49 -20.44 15.00 6.96
N CYS A 50 -19.43 15.45 6.22
CA CYS A 50 -18.03 15.06 6.39
C CYS A 50 -17.53 15.39 7.80
N ARG A 51 -17.78 16.61 8.30
CA ARG A 51 -17.45 17.01 9.67
C ARG A 51 -18.16 16.14 10.71
N HIS A 52 -19.43 15.81 10.50
CA HIS A 52 -20.18 14.92 11.37
C HIS A 52 -19.59 13.50 11.39
N LEU A 53 -19.26 12.96 10.21
CA LEU A 53 -18.71 11.61 10.03
C LEU A 53 -17.29 11.46 10.60
N ARG A 54 -16.50 12.54 10.63
CA ARG A 54 -15.18 12.57 11.28
C ARG A 54 -15.24 12.67 12.81
N GLY A 55 -16.42 12.89 13.39
CA GLY A 55 -16.61 12.87 14.84
C GLY A 55 -16.41 11.45 15.42
N PRO A 56 -15.87 11.33 16.64
CA PRO A 56 -15.75 10.04 17.31
C PRO A 56 -17.14 9.43 17.53
N ASP A 57 -17.31 8.15 17.16
CA ASP A 57 -18.59 7.43 17.25
C ASP A 57 -19.78 8.18 16.63
N ALA A 58 -19.55 8.85 15.49
CA ALA A 58 -20.53 9.67 14.77
C ALA A 58 -21.92 9.00 14.74
N PRO A 59 -22.91 9.52 15.51
CA PRO A 59 -24.18 8.84 15.61
C PRO A 59 -24.94 8.98 14.30
N ALA A 60 -25.64 7.92 13.89
CA ALA A 60 -26.27 7.82 12.57
C ALA A 60 -25.28 7.98 11.38
N ALA A 61 -24.00 7.62 11.56
CA ALA A 61 -22.99 7.66 10.50
C ALA A 61 -23.44 6.96 9.21
N ALA A 62 -24.10 5.80 9.30
CA ALA A 62 -24.60 5.10 8.12
C ALA A 62 -25.58 5.97 7.30
N ALA A 63 -26.57 6.58 7.95
CA ALA A 63 -27.53 7.46 7.29
C ALA A 63 -26.86 8.74 6.75
N ALA A 64 -25.89 9.30 7.48
CA ALA A 64 -25.13 10.46 7.01
C ALA A 64 -24.28 10.14 5.78
N ALA A 65 -23.62 8.98 5.75
CA ALA A 65 -22.85 8.49 4.61
C ALA A 65 -23.75 8.18 3.40
N GLU A 66 -24.95 7.63 3.62
CA GLU A 66 -25.95 7.42 2.57
C GLU A 66 -26.39 8.74 1.92
N VAL A 67 -26.65 9.77 2.73
CA VAL A 67 -26.98 11.11 2.21
C VAL A 67 -25.79 11.69 1.45
N LEU A 68 -24.58 11.62 2.00
CA LEU A 68 -23.37 12.10 1.33
C LEU A 68 -23.17 11.40 -0.03
N ALA A 69 -23.37 10.08 -0.09
CA ALA A 69 -23.28 9.32 -1.32
C ALA A 69 -24.38 9.69 -2.33
N ALA A 70 -25.62 9.95 -1.86
CA ALA A 70 -26.70 10.44 -2.71
C ALA A 70 -26.36 11.83 -3.30
N LEU A 71 -25.77 12.71 -2.50
CA LEU A 71 -25.25 13.99 -2.99
C LEU A 71 -24.16 13.78 -4.03
N ALA A 72 -23.19 12.88 -3.80
CA ALA A 72 -22.10 12.63 -4.73
C ALA A 72 -22.53 11.94 -6.05
N ARG A 73 -23.63 11.16 -6.04
CA ARG A 73 -24.24 10.56 -7.24
C ARG A 73 -25.06 11.54 -8.07
N TRP A 74 -25.41 12.69 -7.52
CA TRP A 74 -26.30 13.63 -8.19
C TRP A 74 -25.74 14.08 -9.54
N HIS A 75 -26.61 14.07 -10.54
CA HIS A 75 -26.35 14.59 -11.89
C HIS A 75 -27.42 15.65 -12.20
N PRO A 76 -27.06 16.86 -12.63
CA PRO A 76 -28.05 17.80 -13.14
C PRO A 76 -28.69 17.19 -14.41
N PRO A 77 -30.00 17.37 -14.66
CA PRO A 77 -30.56 16.98 -15.95
C PRO A 77 -29.80 17.71 -17.07
N VAL A 78 -29.13 16.95 -17.93
CA VAL A 78 -28.46 17.49 -19.13
C VAL A 78 -29.57 18.01 -20.06
N PRO A 79 -29.53 19.28 -20.50
CA PRO A 79 -30.46 19.74 -21.52
C PRO A 79 -30.16 18.97 -22.83
N ASP A 80 -31.16 18.27 -23.36
CA ASP A 80 -31.11 17.39 -24.54
C ASP A 80 -29.98 17.70 -25.53
N ALA A 81 -28.86 16.97 -25.41
CA ALA A 81 -27.90 16.84 -26.49
C ALA A 81 -28.45 15.76 -27.43
N GLY A 82 -28.76 16.17 -28.66
CA GLY A 82 -29.46 15.37 -29.66
C GLY A 82 -28.84 13.99 -29.90
N THR A 83 -29.73 13.05 -30.21
CA THR A 83 -29.48 11.66 -30.61
C THR A 83 -28.23 11.47 -31.48
N GLY A 84 -27.15 10.99 -30.88
CA GLY A 84 -25.99 10.41 -31.55
C GLY A 84 -25.90 8.93 -31.19
N THR A 85 -26.09 8.05 -32.17
CA THR A 85 -25.72 6.64 -32.06
C THR A 85 -24.20 6.54 -32.25
N GLY A 86 -23.46 6.16 -31.21
CA GLY A 86 -22.02 5.95 -31.27
C GLY A 86 -21.54 5.13 -30.08
N ASP A 87 -20.58 4.22 -30.34
CA ASP A 87 -19.99 3.27 -29.38
C ASP A 87 -19.64 3.86 -28.01
N GLY A 88 -19.66 3.02 -26.97
CA GLY A 88 -19.47 3.33 -25.53
C GLY A 88 -18.12 3.90 -25.09
N ALA A 89 -17.60 4.89 -25.82
CA ALA A 89 -16.43 5.71 -25.52
C ALA A 89 -16.79 7.16 -25.15
N GLU A 90 -18.04 7.60 -25.30
CA GLU A 90 -18.47 8.98 -25.00
C GLU A 90 -18.67 9.26 -23.50
N ASP A 91 -18.78 8.24 -22.65
CA ASP A 91 -18.96 8.39 -21.19
C ASP A 91 -17.67 8.79 -20.45
N ASP A 92 -16.51 8.75 -21.13
CA ASP A 92 -15.18 9.01 -20.59
C ASP A 92 -14.82 10.52 -20.55
N ALA A 93 -15.64 11.39 -21.13
CA ALA A 93 -15.30 12.82 -21.33
C ALA A 93 -15.91 13.81 -20.32
N VAL A 94 -16.66 13.37 -19.29
CA VAL A 94 -17.57 14.28 -18.55
C VAL A 94 -17.12 14.72 -17.13
N CYS A 95 -16.28 13.98 -16.37
CA CYS A 95 -15.72 14.46 -15.07
C CYS A 95 -14.19 14.64 -15.20
N GLY A 96 -13.74 15.68 -15.93
CA GLY A 96 -12.34 16.13 -15.84
C GLY A 96 -12.08 16.94 -14.55
N PRO A 97 -10.83 17.35 -14.27
CA PRO A 97 -10.45 18.05 -13.02
C PRO A 97 -11.18 19.39 -12.76
N GLY A 98 -11.80 19.98 -13.80
CA GLY A 98 -12.63 21.19 -13.69
C GLY A 98 -14.14 20.93 -13.63
N CYS A 99 -14.57 19.69 -13.38
CA CYS A 99 -15.99 19.36 -13.37
C CYS A 99 -16.66 19.88 -12.10
N ALA A 100 -17.50 20.91 -12.28
CA ALA A 100 -18.24 21.58 -11.22
C ALA A 100 -19.30 20.69 -10.52
N ASP A 101 -19.60 19.52 -11.11
CA ASP A 101 -20.57 18.57 -10.57
C ASP A 101 -19.96 17.48 -9.70
N CYS A 102 -18.62 17.30 -9.71
CA CYS A 102 -17.98 16.35 -8.80
C CYS A 102 -17.86 17.01 -7.40
N LEU A 103 -18.08 16.24 -6.33
CA LEU A 103 -18.17 16.73 -4.95
C LEU A 103 -16.85 16.52 -4.21
N ASP A 104 -16.27 17.58 -3.65
CA ASP A 104 -15.11 17.43 -2.76
C ASP A 104 -15.54 16.84 -1.42
N VAL A 105 -14.78 15.86 -0.92
CA VAL A 105 -15.07 15.18 0.34
C VAL A 105 -13.80 14.99 1.16
N ASP A 106 -13.87 15.30 2.45
CA ASP A 106 -12.83 14.97 3.43
C ASP A 106 -13.43 14.13 4.55
N LEU A 107 -13.17 12.83 4.46
CA LEU A 107 -13.55 11.85 5.47
C LEU A 107 -12.35 11.39 6.29
N SER A 108 -11.22 12.09 6.24
CA SER A 108 -9.99 11.65 6.89
C SER A 108 -10.20 11.35 8.38
N GLY A 109 -9.72 10.18 8.82
CA GLY A 109 -9.88 9.68 10.19
C GLY A 109 -11.27 9.16 10.56
N ALA A 110 -12.25 9.20 9.65
CA ALA A 110 -13.59 8.73 9.95
C ALA A 110 -13.64 7.20 10.16
N VAL A 111 -14.60 6.77 10.98
CA VAL A 111 -14.91 5.34 11.18
C VAL A 111 -16.26 5.05 10.53
N LEU A 112 -16.23 4.25 9.47
CA LEU A 112 -17.38 3.94 8.63
C LEU A 112 -17.69 2.45 8.72
N ALA A 113 -18.95 2.09 8.93
CA ALA A 113 -19.38 0.69 8.97
C ALA A 113 -19.53 0.15 7.55
N ASP A 114 -20.76 0.01 7.05
CA ASP A 114 -21.02 -0.28 5.64
C ASP A 114 -21.25 1.02 4.89
N VAL A 115 -20.57 1.21 3.76
CA VAL A 115 -20.74 2.40 2.90
C VAL A 115 -20.76 2.02 1.43
N ASP A 116 -21.63 2.69 0.69
CA ASP A 116 -21.77 2.54 -0.76
C ASP A 116 -21.62 3.89 -1.46
N PHE A 117 -20.39 4.12 -1.93
CA PHE A 117 -20.00 5.21 -2.81
C PHE A 117 -19.94 4.76 -4.29
N GLY A 118 -20.62 3.66 -4.65
CA GLY A 118 -20.74 3.22 -6.03
C GLY A 118 -21.38 4.29 -6.91
N GLY A 119 -20.79 4.51 -8.10
CA GLY A 119 -21.22 5.52 -9.07
C GLY A 119 -21.12 6.98 -8.60
N CYS A 120 -20.53 7.24 -7.43
CA CYS A 120 -20.33 8.60 -6.95
C CYS A 120 -19.33 9.37 -7.81
N ARG A 121 -19.50 10.69 -7.90
CA ARG A 121 -18.57 11.61 -8.55
C ARG A 121 -17.95 12.51 -7.50
N PHE A 122 -16.69 12.27 -7.19
CA PHE A 122 -15.89 13.07 -6.27
C PHE A 122 -14.96 14.00 -7.05
N GLY A 123 -14.76 15.20 -6.53
CA GLY A 123 -13.72 16.10 -7.00
C GLY A 123 -12.38 15.62 -6.43
N GLU A 124 -11.94 16.27 -5.36
CA GLU A 124 -10.90 15.79 -4.44
C GLU A 124 -11.53 14.96 -3.32
N ALA A 125 -10.88 13.85 -2.99
CA ALA A 125 -11.42 12.92 -2.02
C ALA A 125 -10.35 12.47 -1.00
N GLY A 126 -10.47 12.99 0.21
CA GLY A 126 -9.65 12.64 1.36
C GLY A 126 -10.22 11.48 2.17
N PHE A 127 -9.51 10.36 2.20
CA PHE A 127 -9.78 9.17 3.01
C PHE A 127 -8.54 8.73 3.80
N ALA A 128 -7.64 9.66 4.12
CA ALA A 128 -6.47 9.36 4.95
C ALA A 128 -6.94 8.82 6.32
N ASP A 129 -6.33 7.75 6.82
CA ASP A 129 -6.64 7.15 8.13
C ASP A 129 -8.11 6.72 8.33
N VAL A 130 -8.87 6.56 7.24
CA VAL A 130 -10.27 6.10 7.33
C VAL A 130 -10.34 4.63 7.69
N HIS A 131 -11.28 4.29 8.57
CA HIS A 131 -11.54 2.92 9.01
C HIS A 131 -12.88 2.43 8.47
N PHE A 132 -12.84 1.67 7.38
CA PHE A 132 -13.99 0.95 6.85
C PHE A 132 -14.14 -0.40 7.58
N ARG A 133 -14.96 -0.44 8.64
CA ARG A 133 -15.19 -1.64 9.47
C ARG A 133 -16.09 -2.68 8.79
N GLY A 134 -17.00 -2.22 7.95
CA GLY A 134 -17.89 -3.06 7.13
C GLY A 134 -17.44 -3.10 5.67
N ARG A 135 -18.35 -3.48 4.78
CA ARG A 135 -18.09 -3.51 3.33
C ARG A 135 -18.06 -2.09 2.78
N CYS A 136 -17.12 -1.84 1.87
CA CYS A 136 -16.97 -0.55 1.22
C CYS A 136 -17.00 -0.72 -0.29
N SER A 137 -17.83 0.06 -0.97
CA SER A 137 -17.96 0.06 -2.42
C SER A 137 -17.70 1.46 -3.00
N PHE A 138 -16.80 1.51 -3.96
CA PHE A 138 -16.50 2.61 -4.89
C PHE A 138 -16.66 2.12 -6.34
N GLU A 139 -17.49 1.11 -6.57
CA GLU A 139 -17.69 0.51 -7.89
C GLU A 139 -18.18 1.56 -8.89
N GLY A 140 -17.45 1.74 -10.00
CA GLY A 140 -17.72 2.77 -11.00
C GLY A 140 -17.65 4.20 -10.48
N ALA A 141 -17.11 4.45 -9.29
CA ALA A 141 -16.92 5.80 -8.76
C ALA A 141 -15.89 6.57 -9.61
N ARG A 142 -16.05 7.89 -9.70
CA ARG A 142 -15.16 8.78 -10.44
C ARG A 142 -14.55 9.79 -9.49
N PHE A 143 -13.23 9.88 -9.48
CA PHE A 143 -12.45 10.87 -8.75
C PHE A 143 -11.82 11.82 -9.77
N ALA A 144 -12.31 13.05 -9.87
CA ALA A 144 -11.86 14.01 -10.88
C ALA A 144 -10.45 14.55 -10.63
N ARG A 145 -10.09 14.68 -9.36
CA ARG A 145 -8.77 15.09 -8.90
C ARG A 145 -8.19 13.98 -8.02
N ASP A 146 -7.35 14.34 -7.05
CA ASP A 146 -6.64 13.38 -6.21
C ASP A 146 -7.58 12.60 -5.30
N ALA A 147 -7.28 11.31 -5.17
CA ALA A 147 -7.98 10.38 -4.30
C ALA A 147 -6.98 9.79 -3.30
N LEU A 148 -7.07 10.26 -2.06
CA LEU A 148 -6.08 10.02 -1.02
C LEU A 148 -6.61 8.98 -0.04
N PHE A 149 -6.09 7.75 -0.09
CA PHE A 149 -6.34 6.66 0.85
C PHE A 149 -5.10 6.26 1.69
N PRO A 150 -4.16 7.17 2.04
CA PRO A 150 -3.00 6.75 2.80
C PRO A 150 -3.44 6.24 4.17
N ARG A 151 -2.87 5.09 4.60
CA ARG A 151 -3.17 4.44 5.88
C ARG A 151 -4.65 4.04 6.08
N ALA A 152 -5.48 4.07 5.04
CA ALA A 152 -6.87 3.61 5.13
C ALA A 152 -6.94 2.10 5.47
N VAL A 153 -7.87 1.72 6.34
CA VAL A 153 -8.09 0.34 6.77
C VAL A 153 -9.43 -0.16 6.24
N PHE A 154 -9.38 -1.19 5.42
CA PHE A 154 -10.53 -1.92 4.89
C PHE A 154 -10.61 -3.27 5.59
N ALA A 155 -11.50 -3.37 6.59
CA ALA A 155 -11.66 -4.58 7.40
C ALA A 155 -12.38 -5.71 6.66
N ARG A 156 -13.26 -5.35 5.70
CA ARG A 156 -13.96 -6.28 4.80
C ARG A 156 -13.61 -5.97 3.35
N ASP A 157 -14.31 -6.62 2.41
CA ASP A 157 -14.05 -6.44 0.98
C ASP A 157 -14.22 -4.97 0.58
N ALA A 158 -13.21 -4.46 -0.14
CA ALA A 158 -13.21 -3.13 -0.74
C ALA A 158 -13.33 -3.23 -2.26
N ARG A 159 -14.38 -2.66 -2.83
CA ARG A 159 -14.64 -2.73 -4.28
C ARG A 159 -14.36 -1.39 -4.94
N PHE A 160 -13.42 -1.37 -5.86
CA PHE A 160 -13.07 -0.26 -6.75
C PHE A 160 -13.22 -0.68 -8.22
N ALA A 161 -14.00 -1.73 -8.50
CA ALA A 161 -14.17 -2.26 -9.85
C ALA A 161 -14.72 -1.17 -10.78
N GLY A 162 -14.06 -0.97 -11.92
CA GLY A 162 -14.39 0.07 -12.89
C GLY A 162 -14.26 1.52 -12.38
N ALA A 163 -13.68 1.75 -11.19
CA ALA A 163 -13.46 3.09 -10.69
C ALA A 163 -12.48 3.87 -11.59
N TRP A 164 -12.68 5.18 -11.68
CA TRP A 164 -11.84 6.07 -12.48
C TRP A 164 -11.18 7.11 -11.59
N PHE A 165 -9.86 7.19 -11.65
CA PHE A 165 -9.02 8.14 -10.93
C PHE A 165 -8.37 9.08 -11.95
N GLY A 166 -8.84 10.33 -11.97
CA GLY A 166 -8.39 11.39 -12.87
C GLY A 166 -7.10 12.05 -12.42
N GLY A 167 -6.93 12.25 -11.11
CA GLY A 167 -5.67 12.69 -10.50
C GLY A 167 -4.89 11.55 -9.85
N ALA A 168 -3.99 11.89 -8.94
CA ALA A 168 -3.17 10.93 -8.22
C ALA A 168 -4.03 10.05 -7.30
N ALA A 169 -3.80 8.74 -7.33
CA ALA A 169 -4.48 7.77 -6.48
C ALA A 169 -3.49 7.19 -5.48
N VAL A 170 -3.59 7.60 -4.21
CA VAL A 170 -2.61 7.25 -3.18
C VAL A 170 -3.18 6.23 -2.21
N PHE A 171 -2.69 5.00 -2.26
CA PHE A 171 -3.03 3.89 -1.36
C PHE A 171 -1.86 3.49 -0.46
N GLY A 172 -0.82 4.31 -0.35
CA GLY A 172 0.35 4.05 0.49
C GLY A 172 -0.05 3.68 1.93
N ARG A 173 0.56 2.62 2.49
CA ARG A 173 0.27 2.09 3.85
C ARG A 173 -1.18 1.64 4.09
N SER A 174 -2.06 1.62 3.09
CA SER A 174 -3.41 1.09 3.27
C SER A 174 -3.39 -0.40 3.64
N ARG A 175 -4.46 -0.86 4.30
CA ARG A 175 -4.61 -2.24 4.78
C ARG A 175 -5.92 -2.83 4.24
N PHE A 176 -5.82 -3.83 3.39
CA PHE A 176 -6.96 -4.61 2.90
C PHE A 176 -6.97 -5.96 3.59
N ARG A 177 -7.78 -6.10 4.66
CA ARG A 177 -7.80 -7.29 5.52
C ARG A 177 -8.47 -8.50 4.87
N ALA A 178 -9.49 -8.27 4.04
CA ALA A 178 -10.28 -9.34 3.43
C ALA A 178 -9.94 -9.51 1.93
N GLY A 179 -10.24 -8.51 1.11
CA GLY A 179 -9.94 -8.54 -0.31
C GLY A 179 -10.18 -7.17 -0.94
N ALA A 180 -9.54 -6.91 -2.07
CA ALA A 180 -9.68 -5.66 -2.80
C ALA A 180 -9.85 -5.91 -4.30
N ASP A 181 -10.84 -5.27 -4.90
CA ASP A 181 -11.13 -5.44 -6.32
C ASP A 181 -10.99 -4.11 -7.07
N PHE A 182 -9.91 -3.94 -7.81
CA PHE A 182 -9.64 -2.85 -8.73
C PHE A 182 -9.80 -3.29 -10.20
N SER A 183 -10.57 -4.36 -10.47
CA SER A 183 -10.74 -4.87 -11.83
C SER A 183 -11.33 -3.81 -12.75
N GLY A 184 -10.70 -3.61 -13.91
CA GLY A 184 -11.09 -2.58 -14.88
C GLY A 184 -10.96 -1.13 -14.39
N ALA A 185 -10.37 -0.89 -13.20
CA ALA A 185 -10.12 0.46 -12.71
C ALA A 185 -9.15 1.21 -13.63
N ARG A 186 -9.29 2.52 -13.70
CA ARG A 186 -8.52 3.39 -14.60
C ARG A 186 -7.82 4.47 -13.79
N PHE A 187 -6.49 4.48 -13.84
CA PHE A 187 -5.64 5.48 -13.21
C PHE A 187 -5.05 6.36 -14.32
N GLN A 188 -5.49 7.62 -14.41
CA GLN A 188 -5.00 8.55 -15.43
C GLN A 188 -3.66 9.19 -15.03
N ASP A 189 -3.43 9.34 -13.73
CA ASP A 189 -2.17 9.83 -13.17
C ASP A 189 -1.49 8.73 -12.33
N ILE A 190 -0.54 9.10 -11.47
CA ILE A 190 0.22 8.20 -10.62
C ILE A 190 -0.72 7.37 -9.74
N ALA A 191 -0.59 6.04 -9.85
CA ALA A 191 -1.19 5.08 -8.95
C ALA A 191 -0.15 4.61 -7.94
N TRP A 192 -0.29 5.06 -6.69
CA TRP A 192 0.71 4.86 -5.67
C TRP A 192 0.25 3.89 -4.60
N PHE A 193 0.75 2.65 -4.67
CA PHE A 193 0.53 1.62 -3.66
C PHE A 193 1.79 1.36 -2.82
N GLY A 194 2.93 1.96 -3.18
CA GLY A 194 4.23 1.69 -2.58
C GLY A 194 4.72 2.70 -1.53
N ARG A 195 6.03 2.68 -1.27
CA ARG A 195 6.78 3.69 -0.52
C ARG A 195 7.34 4.75 -1.47
N GLY A 196 7.23 6.03 -1.12
CA GLY A 196 7.97 7.11 -1.80
C GLY A 196 9.38 7.21 -1.29
N GLU A 197 10.34 7.32 -2.19
CA GLU A 197 11.72 7.61 -1.85
C GLU A 197 12.16 9.02 -2.21
N GLU A 198 11.24 9.90 -2.64
CA GLU A 198 11.57 11.29 -2.96
C GLU A 198 10.75 12.26 -2.12
N THR A 199 11.48 13.11 -1.41
CA THR A 199 11.05 14.31 -0.71
C THR A 199 10.37 15.28 -1.68
N LEU A 200 9.10 15.60 -1.44
CA LEU A 200 8.44 16.74 -2.10
C LEU A 200 8.69 18.01 -1.26
N PRO A 201 8.93 19.18 -1.88
CA PRO A 201 9.22 20.43 -1.16
C PRO A 201 8.08 20.85 -0.24
N GLU A 202 8.42 21.34 0.96
CA GLU A 202 7.52 21.68 2.08
C GLU A 202 6.59 22.89 1.83
N ASP A 203 6.57 23.46 0.62
CA ASP A 203 6.10 24.83 0.40
C ASP A 203 4.60 24.96 0.00
N GLU A 204 3.79 23.89 0.13
CA GLU A 204 2.38 23.90 -0.31
C GLU A 204 1.35 24.14 0.81
N GLU A 205 0.33 24.96 0.51
CA GLU A 205 -0.70 25.48 1.44
C GLU A 205 -1.64 24.42 2.05
N VAL A 206 -1.48 23.15 1.65
CA VAL A 206 -2.24 21.98 2.16
C VAL A 206 -1.75 21.55 3.56
N TRP A 207 -0.51 21.86 3.92
CA TRP A 207 0.14 21.45 5.17
C TRP A 207 -0.54 22.02 6.44
N GLU A 208 -1.02 23.27 6.41
CA GLU A 208 -1.59 23.90 7.62
C GLU A 208 -2.95 23.30 8.06
N GLN A 209 -3.65 22.55 7.19
CA GLN A 209 -4.97 22.00 7.51
C GLN A 209 -4.90 20.63 8.21
N VAL A 210 -3.77 19.93 8.11
CA VAL A 210 -3.59 18.55 8.63
C VAL A 210 -3.05 18.52 10.06
N GLU A 211 -2.25 19.53 10.46
CA GLU A 211 -1.64 19.63 11.80
C GLU A 211 -2.64 19.88 12.94
N GLY A 212 -3.84 20.37 12.63
CA GLY A 212 -4.85 20.71 13.63
C GLY A 212 -5.64 19.52 14.22
N TRP A 213 -5.45 18.32 13.68
CA TRP A 213 -6.29 17.16 14.03
C TRP A 213 -5.57 16.19 14.97
N ARG A 214 -6.21 15.90 16.13
CA ARG A 214 -5.76 14.86 17.08
C ARG A 214 -6.54 13.57 16.81
N PRO A 215 -5.91 12.51 16.27
CA PRO A 215 -6.56 11.22 16.12
C PRO A 215 -7.02 10.68 17.46
N VAL A 216 -8.08 9.87 17.44
CA VAL A 216 -8.51 9.08 18.60
C VAL A 216 -7.36 8.12 18.96
N PRO A 217 -6.97 7.98 20.24
CA PRO A 217 -5.93 7.05 20.65
C PRO A 217 -6.18 5.65 20.08
N TRP A 218 -5.23 5.16 19.30
CA TRP A 218 -5.25 3.83 18.70
C TRP A 218 -4.78 2.79 19.72
N ASP A 219 -5.70 2.32 20.55
CA ASP A 219 -5.49 1.13 21.39
C ASP A 219 -5.97 -0.11 20.61
N GLU A 220 -5.15 -0.60 19.68
CA GLU A 220 -5.41 -1.87 19.00
C GLU A 220 -5.21 -3.00 20.02
N PRO A 221 -6.23 -3.84 20.30
CA PRO A 221 -6.07 -4.97 21.20
C PRO A 221 -4.98 -5.91 20.67
N GLY A 222 -3.82 -5.94 21.34
CA GLY A 222 -2.69 -6.79 20.97
C GLY A 222 -1.48 -6.09 20.36
N ALA A 223 -1.41 -4.75 20.33
CA ALA A 223 -0.18 -4.03 19.98
C ALA A 223 1.06 -4.46 20.81
N ASP A 224 0.82 -4.95 22.03
CA ASP A 224 1.79 -5.55 22.96
C ASP A 224 1.70 -7.09 23.06
N ASP A 225 0.85 -7.76 22.28
CA ASP A 225 0.74 -9.23 22.31
C ASP A 225 1.94 -9.83 21.55
N PRO A 226 2.78 -10.66 22.19
CA PRO A 226 3.90 -11.35 21.55
C PRO A 226 3.50 -12.34 20.44
N ARG A 227 2.18 -12.55 20.22
CA ARG A 227 1.60 -13.32 19.11
C ARG A 227 0.95 -12.43 18.03
N TRP A 228 1.08 -11.10 18.14
CA TRP A 228 0.62 -10.16 17.14
C TRP A 228 1.59 -10.16 15.94
N PRO A 229 1.12 -10.36 14.70
CA PRO A 229 2.00 -10.58 13.54
C PRO A 229 2.09 -9.35 12.64
N LEU A 230 1.79 -8.16 13.15
CA LEU A 230 1.80 -6.93 12.37
C LEU A 230 2.85 -5.98 12.94
N ALA A 231 3.83 -5.65 12.09
CA ALA A 231 4.71 -4.52 12.30
C ALA A 231 3.85 -3.27 12.15
N VAL A 232 3.20 -2.87 13.23
CA VAL A 232 2.70 -1.52 13.38
C VAL A 232 3.87 -0.73 13.93
N LEU A 233 4.35 0.20 13.12
CA LEU A 233 5.28 1.21 13.57
C LEU A 233 4.51 2.06 14.58
N ASP A 234 4.97 1.99 15.82
CA ASP A 234 4.46 2.79 16.91
C ASP A 234 4.86 4.25 16.64
N CYS A 235 3.95 5.18 16.98
CA CYS A 235 4.00 6.64 16.81
C CYS A 235 3.35 7.25 15.53
N ASP A 236 2.74 8.42 15.75
CA ASP A 236 2.03 9.27 14.78
C ASP A 236 2.93 9.67 13.59
N TYR A 237 2.49 9.41 12.36
CA TYR A 237 3.31 9.63 11.16
C TYR A 237 2.62 10.49 10.11
N GLN A 238 2.84 11.80 10.20
CA GLN A 238 2.46 12.82 9.20
C GLN A 238 3.63 13.36 8.37
N GLY A 239 4.80 12.71 8.35
CA GLY A 239 5.90 13.04 7.43
C GLY A 239 5.91 12.18 6.16
N TRP A 240 5.88 12.79 4.97
CA TRP A 240 6.16 12.11 3.69
C TRP A 240 7.66 11.75 3.55
N GLU A 241 8.55 12.36 4.34
CA GLU A 241 9.97 11.98 4.43
C GLU A 241 10.18 10.62 5.13
N GLU A 242 9.16 10.10 5.81
CA GLU A 242 9.34 9.04 6.79
C GLU A 242 8.47 7.81 6.47
N GLY A 243 8.65 7.27 5.26
CA GLY A 243 9.26 5.94 5.07
C GLY A 243 8.64 4.62 5.60
N GLY A 244 7.44 4.57 6.17
CA GLY A 244 6.74 3.31 6.48
C GLY A 244 6.21 2.53 5.25
N ASP A 245 6.08 1.20 5.40
CA ASP A 245 5.66 0.15 4.45
C ASP A 245 4.66 0.52 3.33
N GLY A 246 4.69 -0.18 2.19
CA GLY A 246 3.66 -0.04 1.14
C GLY A 246 2.26 -0.51 1.58
N ALA A 247 1.32 -0.47 0.64
CA ALA A 247 -0.02 -1.05 0.80
C ALA A 247 0.09 -2.55 1.11
N TRP A 248 -0.82 -3.04 1.95
CA TRP A 248 -0.81 -4.42 2.41
C TRP A 248 -2.18 -5.03 2.16
N CYS A 249 -2.23 -6.05 1.31
CA CYS A 249 -3.41 -6.88 1.09
C CYS A 249 -3.22 -8.25 1.77
N ASP A 250 -3.96 -8.52 2.84
CA ASP A 250 -3.94 -9.81 3.54
C ASP A 250 -4.59 -10.91 2.69
N GLY A 251 -5.73 -10.61 2.04
CA GLY A 251 -6.39 -11.52 1.13
C GLY A 251 -6.22 -11.15 -0.35
N PRO A 252 -7.06 -11.71 -1.25
CA PRO A 252 -6.87 -11.57 -2.68
C PRO A 252 -7.06 -10.12 -3.14
N VAL A 253 -6.21 -9.69 -4.08
CA VAL A 253 -6.36 -8.42 -4.78
C VAL A 253 -6.44 -8.63 -6.28
N SER A 254 -7.35 -7.93 -6.93
CA SER A 254 -7.50 -7.96 -8.39
C SER A 254 -7.27 -6.58 -8.98
N PHE A 255 -6.32 -6.49 -9.89
CA PHE A 255 -6.13 -5.40 -10.85
C PHE A 255 -6.40 -5.90 -12.28
N ALA A 256 -7.21 -6.96 -12.42
CA ALA A 256 -7.46 -7.58 -13.72
C ALA A 256 -8.09 -6.58 -14.69
N GLY A 257 -7.47 -6.36 -15.84
CA GLY A 257 -7.91 -5.37 -16.82
C GLY A 257 -7.79 -3.90 -16.37
N ALA A 258 -7.14 -3.62 -15.23
CA ALA A 258 -6.89 -2.26 -14.80
C ALA A 258 -5.95 -1.54 -15.78
N ARG A 259 -6.09 -0.21 -15.88
CA ARG A 259 -5.30 0.62 -16.79
C ARG A 259 -4.57 1.69 -16.00
N PHE A 260 -3.25 1.69 -16.07
CA PHE A 260 -2.38 2.70 -15.51
C PHE A 260 -1.83 3.53 -16.66
N ALA A 261 -2.29 4.78 -16.81
CA ALA A 261 -1.84 5.64 -17.89
C ALA A 261 -0.44 6.23 -17.61
N ALA A 262 -0.14 6.52 -16.35
CA ALA A 262 1.15 7.03 -15.88
C ALA A 262 1.89 5.99 -15.01
N ALA A 263 2.54 6.42 -13.92
CA ALA A 263 3.31 5.54 -13.06
C ALA A 263 2.43 4.62 -12.20
N ALA A 264 2.79 3.34 -12.14
CA ALA A 264 2.17 2.33 -11.29
C ALA A 264 3.20 1.84 -10.24
N TRP A 265 3.15 2.43 -9.05
CA TRP A 265 4.18 2.26 -8.04
C TRP A 265 3.74 1.28 -6.95
N PHE A 266 4.29 0.07 -6.97
CA PHE A 266 4.04 -1.00 -5.98
C PHE A 266 5.28 -1.34 -5.15
N TRP A 267 6.28 -0.45 -5.09
CA TRP A 267 7.48 -0.67 -4.27
C TRP A 267 7.13 -0.91 -2.80
N LYS A 268 7.64 -1.99 -2.21
CA LYS A 268 7.31 -2.42 -0.84
C LYS A 268 5.81 -2.69 -0.58
N ALA A 269 4.93 -2.67 -1.59
CA ALA A 269 3.57 -3.19 -1.45
C ALA A 269 3.61 -4.70 -1.21
N ARG A 270 2.63 -5.23 -0.48
CA ARG A 270 2.62 -6.61 0.04
C ARG A 270 1.31 -7.30 -0.29
N PHE A 271 1.39 -8.49 -0.88
CA PHE A 271 0.23 -9.31 -1.25
C PHE A 271 0.33 -10.66 -0.55
N GLY A 272 -0.57 -10.91 0.42
CA GLY A 272 -0.65 -12.17 1.16
C GLY A 272 -1.52 -13.21 0.46
N GLY A 273 -2.49 -12.76 -0.33
CA GLY A 273 -3.30 -13.58 -1.23
C GLY A 273 -2.84 -13.52 -2.68
N THR A 274 -3.68 -14.02 -3.58
CA THR A 274 -3.48 -13.89 -5.03
C THR A 274 -3.47 -12.42 -5.45
N ALA A 275 -2.49 -12.02 -6.25
CA ALA A 275 -2.44 -10.69 -6.85
C ALA A 275 -2.66 -10.81 -8.37
N ASP A 276 -3.90 -10.60 -8.82
CA ASP A 276 -4.28 -10.77 -10.23
C ASP A 276 -4.09 -9.47 -11.00
N PHE A 277 -3.08 -9.41 -11.87
CA PHE A 277 -2.83 -8.30 -12.79
C PHE A 277 -3.10 -8.70 -14.25
N ARG A 278 -3.88 -9.77 -14.47
CA ARG A 278 -4.11 -10.29 -15.82
C ARG A 278 -4.78 -9.25 -16.69
N ARG A 279 -4.29 -9.11 -17.92
CA ARG A 279 -4.80 -8.13 -18.90
C ARG A 279 -4.71 -6.67 -18.43
N ALA A 280 -3.94 -6.36 -17.38
CA ALA A 280 -3.66 -4.99 -17.00
C ALA A 280 -2.86 -4.27 -18.10
N VAL A 281 -3.01 -2.95 -18.17
CA VAL A 281 -2.31 -2.09 -19.13
C VAL A 281 -1.42 -1.13 -18.34
N PHE A 282 -0.12 -1.12 -18.61
CA PHE A 282 0.85 -0.22 -18.00
C PHE A 282 1.37 0.80 -19.02
N GLY A 283 1.16 2.08 -18.74
CA GLY A 283 1.46 3.20 -19.64
C GLY A 283 2.69 4.02 -19.25
N GLY A 284 3.31 3.77 -18.10
CA GLY A 284 4.49 4.51 -17.65
C GLY A 284 5.45 3.67 -16.80
N ARG A 285 6.16 4.33 -15.86
CA ARG A 285 7.05 3.70 -14.87
C ARG A 285 6.30 2.65 -14.06
N VAL A 286 6.93 1.51 -13.82
CA VAL A 286 6.34 0.45 -13.01
C VAL A 286 7.36 -0.05 -12.01
N HIS A 287 6.96 -0.17 -10.75
CA HIS A 287 7.74 -0.91 -9.79
C HIS A 287 6.88 -2.00 -9.16
N LEU A 288 6.89 -3.20 -9.73
CA LEU A 288 6.13 -4.36 -9.26
C LEU A 288 7.04 -5.59 -9.22
N VAL A 289 7.60 -5.90 -8.05
CA VAL A 289 8.54 -7.03 -7.89
C VAL A 289 7.97 -8.20 -7.08
N GLN A 290 6.69 -8.14 -6.74
CA GLN A 290 6.05 -9.13 -5.88
C GLN A 290 5.84 -10.47 -6.60
N PRO A 291 6.42 -11.59 -6.13
CA PRO A 291 6.32 -12.88 -6.81
C PRO A 291 4.89 -13.36 -7.02
N ALA A 292 3.97 -13.00 -6.12
CA ALA A 292 2.55 -13.38 -6.15
C ALA A 292 1.75 -12.76 -7.32
N ALA A 293 2.31 -11.79 -8.06
CA ALA A 293 1.63 -11.11 -9.14
C ALA A 293 1.53 -11.99 -10.42
N ASP A 294 0.30 -12.21 -10.87
CA ASP A 294 0.00 -12.83 -12.16
C ASP A 294 -0.27 -11.76 -13.22
N LEU A 295 0.67 -11.61 -14.16
CA LEU A 295 0.64 -10.63 -15.25
C LEU A 295 0.19 -11.25 -16.59
N ALA A 296 -0.49 -12.40 -16.58
CA ALA A 296 -0.85 -13.07 -17.83
C ALA A 296 -1.74 -12.19 -18.72
N GLY A 297 -1.31 -12.02 -19.97
CA GLY A 297 -2.00 -11.15 -20.93
C GLY A 297 -1.92 -9.65 -20.61
N ALA A 298 -1.17 -9.24 -19.59
CA ALA A 298 -0.90 -7.84 -19.32
C ALA A 298 -0.02 -7.26 -20.44
N VAL A 299 -0.20 -5.96 -20.71
CA VAL A 299 0.48 -5.26 -21.79
C VAL A 299 1.09 -3.96 -21.30
N VAL A 300 2.21 -3.59 -21.91
CA VAL A 300 2.92 -2.35 -21.66
C VAL A 300 2.80 -1.48 -22.90
N ALA A 301 2.34 -0.24 -22.75
CA ALA A 301 2.30 0.71 -23.84
C ALA A 301 3.70 1.28 -24.09
N ALA A 302 4.10 1.37 -25.36
CA ALA A 302 5.32 2.07 -25.74
C ALA A 302 5.05 3.57 -25.84
N THR A 303 4.76 4.19 -24.69
CA THR A 303 4.93 5.64 -24.51
C THR A 303 6.44 5.94 -24.43
N ALA A 304 6.81 7.08 -25.00
CA ALA A 304 8.17 7.40 -25.42
C ALA A 304 9.15 7.61 -24.27
N GLY A 305 9.85 6.55 -23.88
CA GLY A 305 11.01 6.61 -23.00
C GLY A 305 11.35 5.24 -22.42
N ALA A 306 12.63 4.96 -22.21
CA ALA A 306 13.09 3.86 -21.37
C ALA A 306 12.76 4.20 -19.90
N GLU A 307 11.46 4.25 -19.59
CA GLU A 307 10.97 4.43 -18.23
C GLU A 307 11.31 3.17 -17.42
N GLU A 308 11.77 3.37 -16.18
CA GLU A 308 12.14 2.29 -15.27
C GLU A 308 10.92 1.39 -15.00
N ARG A 309 11.09 0.09 -15.29
CA ARG A 309 10.05 -0.93 -15.20
C ARG A 309 10.64 -2.18 -14.57
N ASP A 310 10.30 -2.40 -13.31
CA ASP A 310 10.68 -3.59 -12.57
C ASP A 310 9.51 -4.55 -12.48
N TRP A 311 9.73 -5.76 -13.00
CA TRP A 311 8.76 -6.85 -13.01
C TRP A 311 9.14 -7.94 -12.01
N PRO A 312 8.19 -8.77 -11.53
CA PRO A 312 8.53 -9.88 -10.66
C PRO A 312 9.39 -10.88 -11.42
N LEU A 313 10.38 -11.47 -10.74
CA LEU A 313 11.29 -12.44 -11.34
C LEU A 313 10.50 -13.56 -12.06
N GLY A 314 10.84 -13.80 -13.33
CA GLY A 314 10.10 -14.74 -14.19
C GLY A 314 9.09 -14.08 -15.13
N TRP A 315 8.99 -12.75 -15.12
CA TRP A 315 8.28 -11.96 -16.11
C TRP A 315 9.24 -11.06 -16.89
N THR A 316 8.97 -10.89 -18.19
CA THR A 316 9.71 -9.98 -19.05
C THR A 316 8.82 -9.43 -20.15
N GLU A 317 9.23 -8.31 -20.74
CA GLU A 317 8.53 -7.68 -21.86
C GLU A 317 8.88 -8.41 -23.15
N ALA A 318 7.88 -8.94 -23.85
CA ALA A 318 8.07 -9.49 -25.18
C ALA A 318 8.44 -8.37 -26.17
N PRO A 319 9.32 -8.64 -27.15
CA PRO A 319 9.62 -7.67 -28.19
C PRO A 319 8.33 -7.25 -28.92
N ALA A 320 8.21 -5.95 -29.21
CA ALA A 320 7.02 -5.36 -29.82
C ALA A 320 6.62 -6.11 -31.10
N GLY A 321 5.35 -6.54 -31.17
CA GLY A 321 4.79 -7.29 -32.30
C GLY A 321 4.75 -8.81 -32.14
N ALA A 322 5.34 -9.38 -31.08
CA ALA A 322 5.08 -10.77 -30.69
C ALA A 322 3.70 -10.86 -30.01
N GLY A 323 2.73 -11.48 -30.69
CA GLY A 323 1.41 -11.77 -30.12
C GLY A 323 1.50 -12.74 -28.93
N PRO A 324 0.46 -12.83 -28.09
CA PRO A 324 0.44 -13.79 -26.99
C PRO A 324 0.63 -15.21 -27.51
N GLU A 325 1.54 -15.98 -26.90
CA GLU A 325 1.94 -17.34 -27.33
C GLU A 325 0.74 -18.33 -27.39
N ASN A 326 -0.37 -18.00 -26.73
CA ASN A 326 -1.50 -18.91 -26.50
C ASN A 326 -2.70 -18.67 -27.43
N GLY A 327 -2.60 -17.76 -28.40
CA GLY A 327 -3.74 -17.44 -29.29
C GLY A 327 -4.93 -16.76 -28.60
N GLU A 328 -4.71 -16.22 -27.39
CA GLU A 328 -5.73 -15.43 -26.69
C GLU A 328 -5.96 -14.09 -27.42
N PRO A 329 -7.22 -13.65 -27.56
CA PRO A 329 -7.53 -12.40 -28.25
C PRO A 329 -6.94 -11.22 -27.49
N VAL A 330 -6.19 -10.38 -28.21
CA VAL A 330 -5.73 -9.09 -27.70
C VAL A 330 -6.97 -8.28 -27.27
N PRO A 331 -7.02 -7.74 -26.04
CA PRO A 331 -8.20 -7.02 -25.56
C PRO A 331 -8.56 -5.87 -26.52
N ALA A 332 -9.84 -5.79 -26.89
CA ALA A 332 -10.37 -4.77 -27.78
C ALA A 332 -10.06 -3.37 -27.24
N GLY A 333 -9.45 -2.53 -28.08
CA GLY A 333 -8.82 -1.25 -27.68
C GLY A 333 -7.29 -1.26 -27.69
N ALA A 334 -6.66 -2.36 -28.12
CA ALA A 334 -5.26 -2.44 -28.53
C ALA A 334 -5.09 -2.09 -30.03
N GLY A 335 -5.63 -0.94 -30.43
CA GLY A 335 -5.72 -0.51 -31.83
C GLY A 335 -4.40 -0.11 -32.49
N ASP A 336 -3.30 0.02 -31.73
CA ASP A 336 -2.02 0.43 -32.29
C ASP A 336 -0.96 -0.61 -31.98
N GLY A 337 -0.21 -1.04 -33.00
CA GLY A 337 0.86 -2.04 -32.95
C GLY A 337 2.10 -1.65 -32.12
N ASN A 338 1.89 -0.89 -31.04
CA ASN A 338 2.90 -0.27 -30.19
C ASN A 338 2.75 -0.70 -28.72
N ARG A 339 2.28 -1.93 -28.47
CA ARG A 339 2.18 -2.52 -27.12
C ARG A 339 3.00 -3.81 -27.04
N ALA A 340 3.83 -3.94 -26.00
CA ALA A 340 4.55 -5.17 -25.67
C ALA A 340 3.71 -5.99 -24.70
N CYS A 341 3.66 -7.32 -24.88
CA CYS A 341 3.00 -8.21 -23.92
C CYS A 341 3.98 -8.65 -22.84
N LEU A 342 3.52 -8.81 -21.60
CA LEU A 342 4.31 -9.48 -20.57
C LEU A 342 4.22 -11.00 -20.75
N VAL A 343 5.38 -11.64 -20.84
CA VAL A 343 5.54 -13.08 -21.04
C VAL A 343 6.43 -13.68 -19.96
N THR A 344 6.42 -15.00 -19.84
CA THR A 344 7.32 -15.69 -18.90
C THR A 344 8.75 -15.59 -19.36
N ASP A 345 9.65 -15.19 -18.47
CA ASP A 345 11.07 -15.11 -18.76
C ASP A 345 11.71 -16.50 -18.74
N GLY A 346 12.13 -16.96 -19.91
CA GLY A 346 12.84 -18.23 -20.07
C GLY A 346 14.26 -18.22 -19.49
N SER A 347 14.86 -17.04 -19.27
CA SER A 347 16.24 -16.90 -18.78
C SER A 347 16.45 -17.43 -17.36
N VAL A 348 15.37 -17.45 -16.56
CA VAL A 348 15.36 -17.89 -15.17
C VAL A 348 14.91 -19.35 -15.00
N ALA A 349 14.78 -20.13 -16.09
CA ALA A 349 14.45 -21.54 -16.00
C ALA A 349 15.45 -22.34 -15.11
N PRO A 350 14.99 -23.31 -14.31
CA PRO A 350 13.63 -23.87 -14.27
C PRO A 350 12.65 -23.09 -13.37
N TYR A 351 13.05 -21.96 -12.77
CA TYR A 351 12.13 -21.15 -11.98
C TYR A 351 11.05 -20.54 -12.89
N ARG A 352 9.78 -20.82 -12.57
CA ARG A 352 8.60 -20.37 -13.34
C ARG A 352 7.52 -19.82 -12.42
N ARG A 353 7.81 -18.71 -11.73
CA ARG A 353 6.88 -18.05 -10.77
C ARG A 353 6.43 -18.97 -9.64
N GLN A 354 7.25 -19.97 -9.29
CA GLN A 354 6.88 -21.04 -8.36
C GLN A 354 6.60 -20.52 -6.94
N LEU A 355 7.17 -19.38 -6.53
CA LEU A 355 6.90 -18.77 -5.22
C LEU A 355 5.46 -18.27 -5.06
N ALA A 356 4.73 -18.04 -6.15
CA ALA A 356 3.31 -17.65 -6.14
C ALA A 356 2.35 -18.84 -6.03
N HIS A 357 2.85 -20.07 -6.13
CA HIS A 357 2.00 -21.24 -6.26
C HIS A 357 1.29 -21.56 -4.94
N PRO A 358 -0.01 -21.94 -4.93
CA PRO A 358 -0.75 -22.25 -3.70
C PRO A 358 -0.19 -23.48 -2.95
N ASP A 359 0.37 -24.46 -3.67
CA ASP A 359 1.04 -25.63 -3.07
C ASP A 359 2.44 -25.29 -2.53
N ALA A 360 2.65 -25.55 -1.24
CA ALA A 360 3.92 -25.28 -0.56
C ALA A 360 5.09 -26.12 -1.08
N GLY A 361 4.84 -27.35 -1.56
CA GLY A 361 5.86 -28.19 -2.19
C GLY A 361 6.39 -27.59 -3.49
N VAL A 362 5.51 -26.99 -4.29
CA VAL A 362 5.91 -26.23 -5.49
C VAL A 362 6.70 -24.97 -5.11
N ARG A 363 6.29 -24.23 -4.07
CA ARG A 363 7.05 -23.07 -3.58
C ARG A 363 8.45 -23.48 -3.09
N LEU A 364 8.56 -24.61 -2.38
CA LEU A 364 9.84 -25.15 -1.93
C LEU A 364 10.76 -25.56 -3.09
N ALA A 365 10.19 -26.15 -4.15
CA ALA A 365 10.93 -26.41 -5.38
C ALA A 365 11.41 -25.09 -6.04
N GLY A 366 10.58 -24.04 -5.97
CA GLY A 366 10.95 -22.69 -6.39
C GLY A 366 12.12 -22.10 -5.63
N VAL A 367 12.13 -22.21 -4.30
CA VAL A 367 13.27 -21.78 -3.48
C VAL A 367 14.56 -22.49 -3.91
N ARG A 368 14.51 -23.82 -4.13
CA ARG A 368 15.67 -24.58 -4.60
C ARG A 368 16.14 -24.12 -5.99
N ALA A 369 15.20 -23.95 -6.92
CA ALA A 369 15.50 -23.49 -8.27
C ALA A 369 16.17 -22.11 -8.28
N LEU A 370 15.77 -21.19 -7.39
CA LEU A 370 16.41 -19.89 -7.22
C LEU A 370 17.85 -20.01 -6.69
N GLY A 371 18.08 -20.93 -5.76
CA GLY A 371 19.41 -21.26 -5.26
C GLY A 371 20.33 -21.80 -6.37
N GLU A 372 19.85 -22.77 -7.14
CA GLU A 372 20.57 -23.34 -8.29
C GLU A 372 20.84 -22.29 -9.37
N LEU A 373 19.88 -21.41 -9.63
CA LEU A 373 20.01 -20.31 -10.59
C LEU A 373 21.12 -19.33 -10.18
N GLY A 374 21.13 -18.89 -8.93
CA GLY A 374 22.16 -17.97 -8.42
C GLY A 374 23.56 -18.60 -8.31
N ASP A 375 23.64 -19.91 -8.09
CA ASP A 375 24.91 -20.65 -8.16
C ASP A 375 25.45 -20.73 -9.58
N ALA A 376 24.57 -21.02 -10.54
CA ALA A 376 24.95 -21.15 -11.94
C ALA A 376 25.33 -19.80 -12.57
N ARG A 377 24.71 -18.70 -12.12
CA ARG A 377 24.83 -17.37 -12.75
C ARG A 377 24.97 -16.27 -11.72
N ALA A 378 26.14 -15.63 -11.69
CA ALA A 378 26.40 -14.49 -10.80
C ALA A 378 25.39 -13.34 -10.99
N ALA A 379 25.00 -13.06 -12.24
CA ALA A 379 24.00 -12.04 -12.57
C ALA A 379 22.61 -12.31 -11.99
N SER A 380 22.29 -13.55 -11.62
CA SER A 380 20.99 -13.94 -11.05
C SER A 380 20.97 -13.98 -9.52
N ARG A 381 22.10 -13.74 -8.84
CA ARG A 381 22.20 -13.81 -7.37
C ARG A 381 21.33 -12.76 -6.68
N GLN A 382 21.49 -11.49 -7.05
CA GLN A 382 20.69 -10.40 -6.47
C GLN A 382 19.19 -10.53 -6.85
N PRO A 383 18.81 -10.77 -8.12
CA PRO A 383 17.40 -11.02 -8.46
C PRO A 383 16.77 -12.21 -7.72
N ALA A 384 17.52 -13.30 -7.51
CA ALA A 384 17.05 -14.43 -6.73
C ALA A 384 16.85 -14.07 -5.25
N ALA A 385 17.78 -13.31 -4.67
CA ALA A 385 17.66 -12.83 -3.30
C ALA A 385 16.49 -11.85 -3.13
N ASP A 386 16.30 -10.93 -4.07
CA ASP A 386 15.18 -9.98 -4.07
C ASP A 386 13.82 -10.69 -4.16
N ALA A 387 13.72 -11.75 -4.99
CA ALA A 387 12.53 -12.58 -5.07
C ALA A 387 12.23 -13.31 -3.74
N LEU A 388 13.26 -13.85 -3.08
CA LEU A 388 13.12 -14.49 -1.76
C LEU A 388 12.76 -13.47 -0.68
N CYS A 389 13.39 -12.29 -0.68
CA CYS A 389 13.07 -11.19 0.22
C CYS A 389 11.64 -10.68 0.02
N ALA A 390 11.18 -10.52 -1.23
CA ALA A 390 9.80 -10.15 -1.52
C ALA A 390 8.79 -11.19 -1.02
N TYR A 391 9.10 -12.49 -1.19
CA TYR A 391 8.30 -13.57 -0.61
C TYR A 391 8.29 -13.54 0.93
N LEU A 392 9.44 -13.33 1.58
CA LEU A 392 9.53 -13.22 3.05
C LEU A 392 8.80 -11.99 3.60
N ARG A 393 8.78 -10.88 2.84
CA ARG A 393 7.99 -9.68 3.14
C ARG A 393 6.49 -9.88 2.90
N SER A 394 6.07 -10.95 2.23
CA SER A 394 4.65 -11.19 1.99
C SER A 394 3.95 -11.47 3.34
N PRO A 395 2.73 -10.94 3.53
CA PRO A 395 1.95 -11.13 4.75
C PRO A 395 1.74 -12.60 5.08
N LEU A 396 1.64 -12.91 6.37
CA LEU A 396 1.23 -14.24 6.80
C LEU A 396 -0.29 -14.38 6.63
N PRO A 397 -0.80 -15.47 6.01
CA PRO A 397 -2.23 -15.71 5.93
C PRO A 397 -2.87 -15.72 7.33
N ARG A 398 -3.90 -14.90 7.55
CA ARG A 398 -4.65 -14.87 8.81
C ARG A 398 -5.79 -15.88 8.74
N ALA A 399 -5.96 -16.71 9.77
CA ALA A 399 -7.22 -17.42 9.95
C ALA A 399 -8.34 -16.38 10.16
N ALA A 400 -9.47 -16.56 9.48
CA ALA A 400 -10.52 -15.55 9.29
C ALA A 400 -11.17 -15.01 10.58
N ASP A 401 -10.95 -15.63 11.74
CA ASP A 401 -11.46 -15.19 13.04
C ASP A 401 -10.33 -15.20 14.06
N THR A 402 -10.09 -14.05 14.72
CA THR A 402 -9.44 -13.71 16.02
C THR A 402 -8.48 -14.68 16.74
N GLY A 403 -8.05 -15.78 16.12
CA GLY A 403 -7.07 -16.71 16.62
C GLY A 403 -5.65 -16.23 16.34
N PRO A 404 -4.66 -16.78 17.06
CA PRO A 404 -3.26 -16.48 16.80
C PRO A 404 -2.92 -16.83 15.35
N VAL A 405 -2.04 -16.05 14.73
CA VAL A 405 -1.49 -16.42 13.42
C VAL A 405 -0.79 -17.77 13.58
N SER A 406 -1.39 -18.78 12.96
CA SER A 406 -0.83 -20.10 12.85
C SER A 406 -0.32 -20.21 11.42
N LEU A 407 1.01 -20.10 11.26
CA LEU A 407 1.66 -20.55 10.04
C LEU A 407 1.31 -22.03 9.86
N ASP A 408 0.68 -22.36 8.73
CA ASP A 408 0.61 -23.75 8.33
C ASP A 408 2.05 -24.30 8.20
N ASP A 409 2.24 -25.58 8.51
CA ASP A 409 3.57 -26.19 8.55
C ASP A 409 4.29 -26.10 7.18
N GLY A 410 3.53 -26.02 6.08
CA GLY A 410 4.05 -25.85 4.73
C GLY A 410 4.64 -24.46 4.51
N GLU A 411 3.91 -23.39 4.80
CA GLU A 411 4.34 -22.01 4.69
C GLU A 411 5.53 -21.72 5.62
N ARG A 412 5.49 -22.25 6.84
CA ARG A 412 6.63 -22.22 7.77
C ARG A 412 7.86 -22.87 7.14
N ALA A 413 7.72 -24.05 6.57
CA ALA A 413 8.82 -24.77 5.93
C ALA A 413 9.41 -24.00 4.73
N VAL A 414 8.58 -23.39 3.89
CA VAL A 414 9.05 -22.61 2.73
C VAL A 414 9.79 -21.35 3.18
N ARG A 415 9.28 -20.61 4.17
CA ARG A 415 9.93 -19.41 4.72
C ARG A 415 11.27 -19.73 5.37
N HIS A 416 11.36 -20.79 6.18
CA HIS A 416 12.65 -21.23 6.71
C HIS A 416 13.60 -21.70 5.61
N ALA A 417 13.11 -22.36 4.55
CA ALA A 417 13.95 -22.74 3.43
C ALA A 417 14.52 -21.51 2.70
N ALA A 418 13.70 -20.46 2.51
CA ALA A 418 14.15 -19.20 1.93
C ALA A 418 15.19 -18.49 2.83
N GLN A 419 14.92 -18.37 4.13
CA GLN A 419 15.87 -17.81 5.11
C GLN A 419 17.20 -18.58 5.11
N ARG A 420 17.14 -19.91 5.16
CA ARG A 420 18.33 -20.78 5.15
C ARG A 420 19.12 -20.66 3.86
N LEU A 421 18.45 -20.60 2.71
CA LEU A 421 19.13 -20.41 1.44
C LEU A 421 19.90 -19.08 1.40
N LEU A 422 19.27 -17.98 1.82
CA LEU A 422 19.94 -16.69 1.91
C LEU A 422 21.14 -16.73 2.87
N ALA A 423 20.99 -17.34 4.04
CA ALA A 423 22.07 -17.49 5.03
C ALA A 423 23.22 -18.36 4.50
N ASP A 424 22.93 -19.54 3.96
CA ASP A 424 23.95 -20.49 3.48
C ASP A 424 24.77 -19.92 2.31
N ARG A 425 24.18 -19.05 1.49
CA ARG A 425 24.86 -18.41 0.35
C ARG A 425 25.59 -17.13 0.70
N THR A 426 25.32 -16.55 1.87
CA THR A 426 26.02 -15.35 2.35
C THR A 426 27.02 -15.67 3.45
N ARG A 427 27.02 -16.90 3.98
CA ARG A 427 28.05 -17.40 4.89
C ARG A 427 29.29 -17.84 4.09
N PRO A 428 30.47 -17.22 4.29
CA PRO A 428 31.69 -17.66 3.63
C PRO A 428 32.08 -19.05 4.14
N GLY A 429 32.03 -20.05 3.26
CA GLY A 429 32.43 -21.43 3.56
C GLY A 429 33.47 -21.95 2.57
N THR A 430 34.06 -23.10 2.86
CA THR A 430 35.09 -23.76 2.02
C THR A 430 34.51 -24.52 0.81
N GLY A 431 33.21 -24.36 0.53
CA GLY A 431 32.43 -25.18 -0.42
C GLY A 431 31.99 -24.51 -1.73
N GLY A 432 32.39 -23.26 -2.01
CA GLY A 432 32.30 -22.68 -3.37
C GLY A 432 30.98 -22.04 -3.82
N THR A 433 29.94 -21.95 -2.99
CA THR A 433 28.65 -21.31 -3.34
C THR A 433 28.39 -20.03 -2.53
N TYR A 434 29.40 -19.16 -2.43
CA TYR A 434 29.27 -17.87 -1.76
C TYR A 434 28.81 -16.79 -2.76
N TRP A 435 27.78 -16.04 -2.40
CA TRP A 435 27.24 -14.92 -3.16
C TRP A 435 27.78 -13.62 -2.55
N GLU A 436 28.81 -13.08 -3.19
CA GLU A 436 29.41 -11.81 -2.78
C GLU A 436 28.46 -10.62 -3.00
N ASP A 437 28.63 -9.59 -2.17
CA ASP A 437 27.96 -8.29 -2.26
C ASP A 437 26.43 -8.30 -2.31
N LEU A 438 25.81 -9.31 -1.69
CA LEU A 438 24.36 -9.43 -1.64
C LEU A 438 23.72 -8.38 -0.73
N ARG A 439 22.60 -7.81 -1.17
CA ARG A 439 21.74 -6.91 -0.39
C ARG A 439 20.44 -7.61 -0.02
N LEU A 440 20.04 -7.53 1.24
CA LEU A 440 18.79 -8.11 1.72
C LEU A 440 17.79 -7.01 2.07
N HIS A 441 16.66 -6.97 1.37
CA HIS A 441 15.56 -6.03 1.61
C HIS A 441 14.42 -6.71 2.37
N LEU A 442 14.54 -6.76 3.70
CA LEU A 442 13.61 -7.48 4.58
C LEU A 442 12.72 -6.54 5.41
N SER A 443 12.65 -5.26 5.07
CA SER A 443 11.83 -4.28 5.79
C SER A 443 10.39 -4.76 6.00
N GLY A 444 9.95 -4.74 7.26
CA GLY A 444 8.64 -5.18 7.74
C GLY A 444 8.29 -6.64 7.47
N ALA A 445 9.29 -7.49 7.22
CA ALA A 445 9.09 -8.93 7.16
C ALA A 445 8.76 -9.52 8.54
N VAL A 446 8.15 -10.70 8.54
CA VAL A 446 8.00 -11.55 9.74
C VAL A 446 8.92 -12.75 9.60
N LEU A 447 9.94 -12.84 10.44
CA LEU A 447 11.00 -13.85 10.38
C LEU A 447 11.00 -14.69 11.64
N THR A 448 11.10 -16.00 11.48
CA THR A 448 11.12 -16.97 12.59
C THR A 448 12.44 -17.71 12.61
N ASP A 449 13.05 -17.81 13.78
CA ASP A 449 14.32 -18.50 14.02
C ASP A 449 15.41 -18.14 12.99
N LEU A 450 15.62 -16.83 12.78
CA LEU A 450 16.56 -16.34 11.79
C LEU A 450 18.02 -16.56 12.24
N ASP A 451 18.77 -17.31 11.45
CA ASP A 451 20.21 -17.49 11.62
C ASP A 451 20.97 -16.82 10.47
N LEU A 452 21.57 -15.66 10.76
CA LEU A 452 22.53 -14.98 9.88
C LEU A 452 23.95 -15.06 10.46
N SER A 453 24.23 -16.02 11.34
CA SER A 453 25.55 -16.14 11.96
C SER A 453 26.64 -16.39 10.91
N GLY A 454 27.75 -15.66 11.04
CA GLY A 454 28.89 -15.70 10.14
C GLY A 454 28.60 -15.23 8.71
N CYS A 455 27.43 -14.64 8.43
CA CYS A 455 27.09 -14.16 7.10
C CYS A 455 27.83 -12.86 6.76
N ARG A 456 28.16 -12.67 5.48
CA ARG A 456 28.73 -11.44 4.95
C ARG A 456 27.83 -10.86 3.89
N LEU A 457 27.39 -9.63 4.10
CA LEU A 457 26.40 -8.95 3.29
C LEU A 457 26.91 -7.55 2.90
N ALA A 458 26.51 -7.09 1.71
CA ALA A 458 26.73 -5.70 1.34
C ALA A 458 25.82 -4.75 2.12
N TYR A 459 24.58 -5.16 2.37
CA TYR A 459 23.55 -4.35 3.04
C TYR A 459 22.41 -5.23 3.59
N GLY A 460 21.81 -4.82 4.70
CA GLY A 460 20.58 -5.42 5.22
C GLY A 460 19.58 -4.38 5.69
N ASP A 461 18.44 -4.27 5.02
CA ASP A 461 17.29 -3.48 5.48
C ASP A 461 16.38 -4.37 6.33
N PHE A 462 16.41 -4.15 7.64
CA PHE A 462 15.54 -4.80 8.62
C PHE A 462 14.56 -3.82 9.26
N THR A 463 14.37 -2.62 8.72
CA THR A 463 13.46 -1.61 9.26
C THR A 463 12.04 -2.18 9.41
N GLY A 464 11.48 -2.11 10.61
CA GLY A 464 10.13 -2.60 10.93
C GLY A 464 9.99 -4.12 10.97
N THR A 465 11.09 -4.88 10.80
CA THR A 465 11.04 -6.35 10.79
C THR A 465 10.63 -6.91 12.16
N GLN A 466 9.78 -7.92 12.17
CA GLN A 466 9.43 -8.69 13.37
C GLN A 466 10.19 -10.00 13.39
N PHE A 467 11.07 -10.14 14.38
CA PHE A 467 11.85 -11.35 14.62
C PHE A 467 11.22 -12.16 15.74
N HIS A 468 10.91 -13.44 15.50
CA HIS A 468 10.34 -14.35 16.49
C HIS A 468 11.27 -15.55 16.73
N GLY A 469 11.24 -16.07 17.96
CA GLY A 469 12.07 -17.22 18.33
C GLY A 469 13.53 -16.83 18.56
N THR A 470 14.47 -17.63 18.05
CA THR A 470 15.90 -17.36 18.21
C THR A 470 16.45 -16.64 16.99
N THR A 471 16.90 -15.40 17.14
CA THR A 471 17.55 -14.64 16.08
C THR A 471 19.04 -14.49 16.38
N THR A 472 19.91 -14.81 15.44
CA THR A 472 21.36 -14.63 15.61
C THR A 472 21.99 -13.93 14.41
N PHE A 473 22.77 -12.91 14.73
CA PHE A 473 23.69 -12.19 13.86
C PHE A 473 25.15 -12.42 14.31
N ALA A 474 25.40 -13.46 15.11
CA ALA A 474 26.72 -13.71 15.68
C ALA A 474 27.79 -13.80 14.58
N ASP A 475 28.88 -13.05 14.71
CA ASP A 475 29.97 -12.94 13.72
C ASP A 475 29.54 -12.52 12.30
N ALA A 476 28.32 -11.99 12.12
CA ALA A 476 27.86 -11.48 10.83
C ALA A 476 28.50 -10.12 10.51
N SER A 477 28.76 -9.82 9.24
CA SER A 477 29.30 -8.52 8.81
C SER A 477 28.51 -7.89 7.67
N PHE A 478 28.26 -6.58 7.78
CA PHE A 478 27.58 -5.74 6.78
C PHE A 478 28.51 -4.62 6.29
N GLY A 479 28.42 -4.26 5.01
CA GLY A 479 29.13 -3.10 4.47
C GLY A 479 30.52 -3.39 3.90
N THR A 480 30.71 -4.51 3.21
CA THR A 480 31.96 -4.84 2.52
C THR A 480 32.11 -4.07 1.19
N GLY A 481 32.25 -2.73 1.20
CA GLY A 481 32.46 -1.95 -0.03
C GLY A 481 32.77 -0.46 0.20
N PRO A 482 33.29 0.29 -0.80
CA PRO A 482 33.73 1.68 -0.64
C PRO A 482 32.60 2.70 -0.37
N TYR A 483 31.33 2.27 -0.49
CA TYR A 483 30.12 3.04 -0.13
C TYR A 483 29.33 2.37 1.02
N ALA A 484 29.99 1.53 1.82
CA ALA A 484 29.44 0.60 2.82
C ALA A 484 28.12 1.04 3.47
N ALA A 485 27.01 0.52 2.95
CA ALA A 485 25.72 0.53 3.63
C ALA A 485 25.77 -0.52 4.75
N GLY A 486 25.26 -0.17 5.94
CA GLY A 486 25.31 -1.02 7.13
C GLY A 486 24.14 -2.02 7.18
N ALA A 487 23.62 -2.22 8.38
CA ALA A 487 22.33 -2.85 8.58
C ALA A 487 21.37 -1.83 9.22
N ASP A 488 20.23 -1.59 8.60
CA ASP A 488 19.22 -0.67 9.12
C ASP A 488 18.18 -1.43 9.91
N PHE A 489 17.97 -1.07 11.18
CA PHE A 489 16.94 -1.67 12.03
C PHE A 489 15.81 -0.69 12.36
N CYS A 490 15.98 0.59 12.07
CA CYS A 490 14.97 1.63 12.18
C CYS A 490 14.93 2.47 10.92
N LEU A 491 14.02 3.45 10.86
CA LEU A 491 14.09 4.46 9.81
C LEU A 491 15.25 5.43 10.07
N PRO A 492 15.98 5.88 9.04
CA PRO A 492 16.99 6.91 9.21
C PRO A 492 16.38 8.18 9.80
N GLY A 493 16.99 8.73 10.86
CA GLY A 493 16.58 10.00 11.47
C GLY A 493 15.42 9.90 12.45
N SER A 494 14.91 8.70 12.74
CA SER A 494 13.73 8.49 13.59
C SER A 494 13.88 7.31 14.57
N THR A 495 13.17 7.36 15.70
CA THR A 495 12.99 6.25 16.65
C THR A 495 11.89 5.26 16.23
N CYS A 496 11.22 5.56 15.13
CA CYS A 496 10.12 4.79 14.58
C CYS A 496 10.61 3.89 13.44
N GLY A 497 9.73 3.05 12.89
CA GLY A 497 10.23 2.07 11.93
C GLY A 497 11.05 0.94 12.58
N ARG A 498 11.05 0.81 13.91
CA ARG A 498 11.99 -0.09 14.61
C ARG A 498 11.66 -1.56 14.40
N ALA A 499 12.69 -2.36 14.18
CA ALA A 499 12.60 -3.80 14.24
C ALA A 499 12.24 -4.26 15.66
N ARG A 500 11.47 -5.35 15.78
CA ARG A 500 11.06 -5.92 17.06
C ARG A 500 11.60 -7.33 17.22
N PHE A 501 12.15 -7.64 18.41
CA PHE A 501 12.68 -8.97 18.74
C PHE A 501 11.81 -9.63 19.81
N HIS A 502 11.03 -10.64 19.40
CA HIS A 502 10.11 -11.42 20.24
C HIS A 502 10.76 -12.73 20.71
N GLY A 503 12.02 -12.67 21.16
CA GLY A 503 12.78 -13.82 21.62
C GLY A 503 14.26 -13.52 21.82
N ARG A 504 15.10 -14.57 21.87
CA ARG A 504 16.54 -14.39 22.09
C ARG A 504 17.19 -13.81 20.84
N ALA A 505 17.86 -12.67 20.99
CA ALA A 505 18.69 -12.08 19.95
C ALA A 505 20.18 -12.17 20.35
N ASP A 506 21.03 -12.65 19.44
CA ASP A 506 22.48 -12.72 19.63
C ASP A 506 23.20 -11.89 18.57
N PHE A 507 24.01 -10.93 19.00
CA PHE A 507 24.82 -10.05 18.16
C PHE A 507 26.32 -10.19 18.46
N THR A 508 26.73 -11.26 19.15
CA THR A 508 28.12 -11.46 19.57
C THR A 508 29.05 -11.44 18.36
N GLY A 509 30.03 -10.54 18.33
CA GLY A 509 31.00 -10.44 17.22
C GLY A 509 30.44 -9.86 15.91
N ALA A 510 29.18 -9.40 15.89
CA ALA A 510 28.59 -8.81 14.69
C ALA A 510 29.20 -7.46 14.33
N ALA A 511 29.55 -7.27 13.05
CA ALA A 511 30.02 -6.02 12.47
C ALA A 511 28.92 -5.42 11.59
N LEU A 512 27.98 -4.68 12.19
CA LEU A 512 26.79 -4.16 11.52
C LEU A 512 27.01 -2.87 10.71
N GLY A 513 28.23 -2.32 10.68
CA GLY A 513 28.53 -1.06 10.00
C GLY A 513 27.81 0.13 10.65
N ARG A 514 27.16 0.99 9.83
CA ARG A 514 26.20 1.99 10.32
C ARG A 514 24.92 1.29 10.76
N ALA A 515 24.87 0.81 12.00
CA ALA A 515 23.64 0.28 12.58
C ALA A 515 22.83 1.42 13.20
N TRP A 516 21.91 2.01 12.45
CA TRP A 516 21.04 3.05 12.99
C TRP A 516 19.98 2.40 13.89
N GLY A 517 19.87 2.88 15.13
CA GLY A 517 18.75 2.61 16.02
C GLY A 517 18.70 1.22 16.67
N LEU A 518 19.76 0.41 16.63
CA LEU A 518 19.76 -0.91 17.28
C LEU A 518 19.56 -0.78 18.80
N GLU A 519 20.15 0.23 19.41
CA GLU A 519 19.96 0.58 20.82
C GLU A 519 18.49 0.86 21.18
N HIS A 520 17.73 1.45 20.25
CA HIS A 520 16.30 1.72 20.40
C HIS A 520 15.44 0.47 20.18
N CYS A 521 15.95 -0.54 19.47
CA CYS A 521 15.25 -1.81 19.24
C CYS A 521 15.40 -2.80 20.42
N LEU A 522 16.48 -2.67 21.20
CA LEU A 522 16.83 -3.58 22.29
C LEU A 522 16.48 -3.05 23.69
N ALA A 523 16.03 -1.79 23.79
CA ALA A 523 15.60 -1.21 25.06
C ALA A 523 14.32 -1.91 25.58
N PRO A 524 14.24 -2.28 26.87
CA PRO A 524 13.05 -2.89 27.43
C PRO A 524 11.88 -1.91 27.38
N SER A 525 10.73 -2.38 26.87
CA SER A 525 9.47 -1.64 26.83
C SER A 525 9.09 -1.16 28.24
N GLY A 526 9.43 0.09 28.59
CA GLY A 526 9.13 0.60 29.94
C GLY A 526 9.86 1.86 30.42
N GLN A 527 10.84 2.41 29.70
CA GLN A 527 11.38 3.73 30.01
C GLN A 527 11.29 4.63 28.78
N ALA A 528 10.32 5.56 28.79
CA ALA A 528 10.38 6.72 27.93
C ALA A 528 11.74 7.41 28.18
N PRO A 529 12.53 7.72 27.15
CA PRO A 529 13.72 8.52 27.33
C PRO A 529 13.28 9.87 27.88
N THR A 530 13.71 10.21 29.09
CA THR A 530 13.63 11.59 29.56
C THR A 530 14.37 12.43 28.54
N ALA A 531 13.66 13.34 27.87
CA ALA A 531 14.27 14.36 27.02
C ALA A 531 15.35 15.08 27.85
N GLY A 532 16.61 14.71 27.62
CA GLY A 532 17.73 15.54 28.00
C GLY A 532 17.69 16.79 27.13
N PRO A 533 18.07 17.97 27.66
CA PRO A 533 18.05 19.19 26.86
C PRO A 533 18.96 19.02 25.64
N ASP A 534 18.46 19.45 24.47
CA ASP A 534 19.18 19.46 23.20
C ASP A 534 20.60 20.04 23.37
N PRO A 535 21.62 19.44 22.76
CA PRO A 535 22.95 20.03 22.73
C PRO A 535 22.91 21.30 21.88
N ASP A 536 23.28 22.43 22.50
CA ASP A 536 23.37 23.75 21.91
C ASP A 536 24.26 23.74 20.65
N PRO A 537 23.72 24.09 19.46
CA PRO A 537 24.44 24.01 18.19
C PRO A 537 25.64 24.97 18.08
N ASP A 538 25.88 25.86 19.06
CA ASP A 538 26.98 26.83 19.05
C ASP A 538 28.23 26.41 19.84
N SER A 539 28.28 25.19 20.36
CA SER A 539 29.44 24.70 21.13
C SER A 539 30.54 24.07 20.26
N ALA A 540 31.18 24.91 19.42
CA ALA A 540 32.40 24.52 18.72
C ALA A 540 33.58 24.30 19.71
N PRO A 541 34.41 23.24 19.55
CA PRO A 541 35.56 23.01 20.41
C PRO A 541 36.64 24.07 20.17
N ARG A 542 36.93 24.89 21.18
CA ARG A 542 38.16 25.69 21.21
C ARG A 542 39.35 24.76 21.44
N SER A 543 40.25 24.76 20.47
CA SER A 543 41.57 24.13 20.50
C SER A 543 42.32 24.43 21.80
N SER A 544 42.82 23.38 22.45
CA SER A 544 44.11 23.33 23.17
C SER A 544 44.48 21.88 23.44
#